data_AF-A0M0N6-F1
#
_entry.id   AF-A0M0N6-F1
#
_cell.length_a   1.000
_cell.length_b   1.000
_cell.length_c   1.000
_cell.angle_alpha   90.00
_cell.angle_beta   90.00
_cell.angle_gamma   90.00
#
_symmetry.space_group_name_H-M   'P 1'
#
loop_
_entity.id
_entity.type
_entity.pdbx_description
1 polymer ?
#
loop_
_entity_poly.entity_id
_entity_poly.type
_entity_poly.pdbx_seq_one_letter_code
_entity_poly.pdbx_strand_id
1 'polypeptide(L)' 'MKEDLFKDYQERLNVLDENIRAVALNYARDFYLNKNCSKEEAIERGIVKAEMEKRNLDRNG' A
#
# COMPACT_ATOMS: atom_id res chain seq x y z
N MET A 1 14.50 0.84 16.21
CA MET A 1 13.21 0.42 15.64
C MET A 1 12.88 1.39 14.52
N LYS A 2 12.75 0.94 13.26
CA LYS A 2 12.17 1.80 12.23
C LYS A 2 10.70 1.95 12.61
N GLU A 3 10.27 3.14 13.00
CA GLU A 3 8.85 3.43 13.23
C GLU A 3 8.08 3.01 11.98
N ASP A 4 7.04 2.19 12.18
CA ASP A 4 6.19 1.78 11.08
C ASP A 4 5.37 3.00 10.66
N LEU A 5 5.75 3.60 9.53
CA LEU A 5 5.24 4.87 9.01
C LEU A 5 3.70 4.92 8.98
N PHE A 6 3.07 3.75 8.83
CA PHE A 6 1.63 3.56 8.69
C PHE A 6 1.02 2.69 9.81
N LYS A 7 1.64 2.66 10.99
CA LYS A 7 1.12 1.90 12.15
C LYS A 7 -0.36 2.22 12.45
N ASP A 8 -0.76 3.48 12.29
CA ASP A 8 -2.13 3.95 12.53
C ASP A 8 -3.15 3.37 11.53
N TYR A 9 -2.69 2.80 10.41
CA TYR A 9 -3.52 2.21 9.36
C TYR A 9 -3.50 0.67 9.37
N GLN A 10 -2.96 0.04 10.42
CA GLN A 10 -2.85 -1.42 10.46
C GLN A 10 -4.19 -2.15 10.32
N GLU A 11 -5.28 -1.63 10.92
CA GLU A 11 -6.61 -2.25 10.76
C GLU A 11 -7.05 -2.28 9.29
N ARG A 12 -6.88 -1.17 8.56
CA ARG A 12 -7.17 -1.10 7.11
C ARG A 12 -6.25 -1.99 6.28
N LEU A 13 -5.01 -2.22 6.72
CA LEU A 13 -4.05 -3.06 6.01
C LEU A 13 -4.24 -4.55 6.30
N ASN A 14 -4.78 -4.90 7.47
CA ASN A 14 -4.95 -6.29 7.90
C ASN A 14 -6.09 -7.03 7.18
N VAL A 15 -7.00 -6.31 6.52
CA VAL A 15 -8.03 -6.93 5.66
C VAL A 15 -7.48 -7.38 4.31
N LEU A 16 -6.26 -6.96 3.95
CA LEU A 16 -5.61 -7.31 2.69
C LEU A 16 -4.82 -8.61 2.83
N ASP A 17 -4.74 -9.37 1.74
CA ASP A 17 -3.80 -10.49 1.62
C ASP A 17 -2.37 -10.03 1.97
N GLU A 18 -1.58 -10.87 2.62
CA GLU A 18 -0.24 -10.51 3.07
C GLU A 18 0.66 -9.97 1.94
N ASN A 19 0.60 -10.60 0.77
CA ASN A 19 1.34 -10.16 -0.42
C ASN A 19 0.86 -8.77 -0.89
N ILE A 20 -0.44 -8.50 -0.88
CA ILE A 20 -1.02 -7.22 -1.29
C ILE A 20 -0.70 -6.14 -0.28
N ARG A 21 -0.76 -6.45 1.02
CA ARG A 21 -0.36 -5.56 2.10
C ARG A 21 1.09 -5.10 1.97
N ALA A 22 2.02 -6.02 1.68
CA ALA A 22 3.43 -5.69 1.51
C ALA A 22 3.66 -4.75 0.31
N VAL A 23 3.01 -5.02 -0.83
CA VAL A 23 3.10 -4.18 -2.03
C VAL A 23 2.45 -2.81 -1.80
N ALA A 24 1.27 -2.78 -1.17
CA ALA A 24 0.57 -1.54 -0.84
C ALA A 24 1.41 -0.64 0.08
N LEU A 25 2.09 -1.20 1.08
CA LEU A 25 3.00 -0.46 1.95
C LEU A 25 4.20 0.13 1.20
N ASN A 26 4.76 -0.59 0.23
CA ASN A 26 5.85 -0.06 -0.59
C ASN A 26 5.38 1.12 -1.44
N TYR A 27 4.22 1.01 -2.09
CA TYR A 27 3.64 2.12 -2.84
C TYR A 27 3.25 3.30 -1.97
N ALA A 28 2.65 3.06 -0.79
CA ALA A 28 2.31 4.11 0.15
C ALA A 28 3.55 4.85 0.63
N ARG A 29 4.66 4.15 0.93
CA ARG A 29 5.93 4.80 1.29
C ARG A 29 6.45 5.68 0.15
N ASP A 30 6.40 5.18 -1.08
CA ASP A 30 6.82 5.96 -2.26
C ASP A 30 5.95 7.21 -2.45
N PHE A 31 4.63 7.09 -2.36
CA PHE A 31 3.72 8.24 -2.45
C PHE A 31 3.96 9.26 -1.35
N TYR A 32 4.10 8.82 -0.10
CA TYR A 32 4.33 9.73 1.02
C TYR A 32 5.65 10.48 0.90
N LEU A 33 6.74 9.80 0.52
CA LEU A 33 8.08 10.39 0.43
C LEU A 33 8.29 11.24 -0.83
N ASN A 34 7.71 10.83 -1.97
CA ASN A 34 8.00 11.44 -3.26
C ASN A 34 6.89 12.34 -3.81
N LYS A 35 5.66 12.26 -3.29
CA LYS A 35 4.50 13.03 -3.78
C LYS A 35 3.96 14.05 -2.78
N ASN A 36 4.57 14.20 -1.59
CA ASN A 36 4.12 15.12 -0.54
C ASN A 36 2.62 15.01 -0.23
N CYS A 37 2.06 13.79 -0.28
CA CYS A 37 0.67 13.54 0.08
C CYS A 37 0.52 13.16 1.55
N SER A 38 -0.71 13.20 2.07
CA SER A 38 -0.98 12.75 3.44
C SER A 38 -0.75 11.24 3.58
N LYS A 39 -0.59 10.75 4.83
CA LYS A 39 -0.46 9.31 5.09
C LYS A 39 -1.69 8.53 4.64
N GLU A 40 -2.88 9.09 4.85
CA GLU A 40 -4.15 8.51 4.42
C GLU A 40 -4.21 8.36 2.91
N GLU A 41 -3.89 9.45 2.18
CA GLU A 41 -3.89 9.45 0.72
C GLU A 41 -2.84 8.48 0.16
N ALA A 42 -1.66 8.43 0.79
CA ALA A 42 -0.61 7.49 0.42
C ALA A 42 -1.07 6.02 0.55
N ILE A 43 -1.78 5.70 1.64
CA ILE A 43 -2.31 4.35 1.89
C ILE A 43 -3.38 4.00 0.85
N GLU A 44 -4.34 4.88 0.61
CA GLU A 44 -5.40 4.62 -0.37
C GLU A 44 -4.82 4.40 -1.77
N ARG A 45 -3.92 5.28 -2.22
CA ARG A 45 -3.25 5.14 -3.52
C ARG A 45 -2.38 3.87 -3.57
N GLY A 46 -1.72 3.52 -2.46
CA GLY A 46 -0.90 2.31 -2.34
C GLY A 46 -1.72 1.03 -2.49
N ILE A 47 -2.87 0.95 -1.80
CA ILE A 47 -3.79 -0.19 -1.86
C ILE A 47 -4.34 -0.34 -3.29
N VAL A 48 -4.88 0.73 -3.87
CA VAL A 48 -5.45 0.69 -5.23
C VAL A 48 -4.42 0.20 -6.24
N LYS A 49 -3.19 0.71 -6.16
CA LYS A 49 -2.12 0.30 -7.08
C LYS A 49 -1.72 -1.17 -6.91
N ALA A 50 -1.62 -1.65 -5.67
CA ALA A 50 -1.31 -3.06 -5.39
C ALA A 50 -2.41 -4.01 -5.92
N GLU A 51 -3.68 -3.64 -5.77
CA GLU A 51 -4.81 -4.43 -6.31
C GLU A 51 -4.83 -4.44 -7.84
N MET A 52 -4.52 -3.31 -8.50
CA MET A 52 -4.41 -3.25 -9.95
C MET A 52 -3.29 -4.15 -10.49
N GLU A 53 -2.15 -4.20 -9.81
CA GLU A 53 -1.06 -5.11 -10.21
C GLU A 53 -1.42 -6.57 -10.05
N LYS A 54 -2.11 -6.94 -8.96
CA LYS A 54 -2.67 -8.30 -8.80
C LYS A 54 -3.54 -8.68 -9.99
N ARG A 55 -4.50 -7.81 -10.35
CA ARG A 55 -5.40 -8.03 -11.50
C ARG A 55 -4.67 -8.13 -12.83
N ASN A 56 -3.57 -7.39 -13.02
CA ASN A 56 -2.76 -7.48 -14.23
C ASN A 56 -1.97 -8.78 -14.30
N LEU A 57 -1.46 -9.26 -13.16
CA LEU A 57 -0.79 -10.56 -13.06
C LEU A 57 -1.77 -11.70 -13.34
N ASP A 58 -2.96 -11.68 -12.76
CA ASP A 58 -4.02 -12.68 -13.00
C ASP A 58 -4.48 -12.73 -14.47
N ARG A 59 -4.40 -11.62 -15.21
CA ARG A 59 -4.76 -11.58 -16.65
C ARG A 59 -3.68 -12.10 -17.59
N ASN A 60 -2.43 -12.15 -17.13
CA ASN A 60 -1.28 -12.57 -17.94
C ASN A 60 -0.67 -13.90 -17.48
N GLY A 61 -1.31 -14.57 -16.52
CA GLY A 61 -0.90 -15.87 -15.96
C GLY A 61 -1.59 -17.06 -16.62
#